data_AF-A0A7Z9FZA5-F1
#
_entry.id   AF-A0A7Z9FZA5-F1
#
_cell.length_a   1.000
_cell.length_b   1.000
_cell.length_c   1.000
_cell.angle_alpha   90.00
_cell.angle_beta   90.00
_cell.angle_gamma   90.00
#
_symmetry.space_group_name_H-M   'P 1'
#
loop_
_entity.id
_entity.type
_entity.pdbx_description
1 polymer ?
#
loop_
_entity_poly.entity_id
_entity_poly.type
_entity_poly.pdbx_seq_one_letter_code
_entity_poly.pdbx_strand_id
1 'polypeptide(L)' 'ESDHHWYKDRNLVERFFNRIKQFRRIARRCEKLDRNFMSRLNLVCTIIWLA' A
#
# COMPACT_ATOMS: atom_id res chain seq x y z
N GLU A 1 2.93 -14.21 -26.83
CA GLU A 1 3.70 -14.48 -25.60
C GLU A 1 4.16 -13.15 -24.99
N SER A 2 3.23 -12.40 -24.39
CA SER A 2 3.56 -11.07 -23.83
C SER A 2 2.79 -10.74 -22.55
N ASP A 3 1.75 -11.49 -22.19
CA ASP A 3 0.93 -11.20 -21.01
C ASP A 3 1.64 -11.49 -19.68
N HIS A 4 2.48 -12.53 -19.61
CA HIS A 4 2.97 -13.06 -18.34
C HIS A 4 3.85 -12.06 -17.55
N HIS A 5 4.65 -11.24 -18.22
CA HIS A 5 5.50 -10.25 -17.54
C HIS A 5 4.69 -9.08 -16.97
N TRP A 6 3.74 -8.54 -17.73
CA TRP A 6 2.86 -7.45 -17.24
C TRP A 6 1.99 -7.89 -16.05
N TYR A 7 1.57 -9.16 -16.01
CA TYR A 7 0.84 -9.71 -14.86
C TYR A 7 1.72 -9.86 -13.62
N LYS A 8 3.02 -10.17 -13.77
CA LYS A 8 3.94 -10.34 -12.65
C LYS A 8 4.19 -9.03 -11.90
N ASP A 9 4.40 -7.94 -12.64
CA ASP A 9 4.58 -6.61 -12.06
C ASP A 9 3.30 -6.09 -11.39
N ARG A 10 2.12 -6.30 -12.01
CA ARG A 10 0.84 -5.96 -11.38
C ARG A 10 0.61 -6.71 -10.09
N ASN A 11 0.91 -8.00 -10.03
CA ASN A 11 0.73 -8.79 -8.82
C ASN A 11 1.60 -8.29 -7.64
N LEU A 12 2.80 -7.74 -7.91
CA LEU A 12 3.61 -7.10 -6.87
C LEU A 12 2.93 -5.84 -6.32
N VAL A 13 2.43 -4.98 -7.21
CA VAL A 13 1.71 -3.76 -6.86
C VAL A 13 0.41 -4.07 -6.11
N GLU A 14 -0.36 -5.06 -6.57
CA GLU A 14 -1.60 -5.50 -5.92
C GLU A 14 -1.35 -6.07 -4.52
N ARG A 15 -0.30 -6.89 -4.35
CA ARG A 15 0.09 -7.42 -3.03
C ARG A 15 0.48 -6.30 -2.07
N PHE A 16 1.21 -5.29 -2.56
CA PHE A 16 1.55 -4.11 -1.78
C PHE A 16 0.30 -3.35 -1.31
N PHE A 17 -0.64 -3.06 -2.23
CA PHE A 17 -1.89 -2.41 -1.86
C PHE A 17 -2.79 -3.28 -0.97
N ASN A 18 -2.76 -4.60 -1.11
CA ASN A 18 -3.47 -5.51 -0.21
C ASN A 18 -2.89 -5.45 1.22
N ARG A 19 -1.56 -5.39 1.38
CA ARG A 19 -0.92 -5.15 2.69
C ARG A 19 -1.34 -3.79 3.28
N ILE A 20 -1.38 -2.73 2.47
CA ILE A 20 -1.86 -1.41 2.92
C ILE A 20 -3.33 -1.46 3.36
N LYS A 21 -4.19 -2.18 2.64
CA LYS A 21 -5.63 -2.29 2.94
C LYS A 21 -5.90 -2.98 4.29
N GLN A 22 -4.99 -3.79 4.81
CA GLN A 22 -5.10 -4.35 6.17
C GLN A 22 -5.13 -3.24 7.24
N PHE A 23 -4.51 -2.09 6.96
CA PHE A 23 -4.59 -0.91 7.80
C PHE A 23 -5.88 -0.12 7.53
N ARG A 24 -7.00 -0.63 8.06
CA ARG A 24 -8.37 -0.10 7.89
C ARG A 24 -8.49 1.42 8.07
N ARG A 25 -7.67 2.00 8.96
CA ARG A 25 -7.66 3.43 9.30
C ARG A 25 -7.06 4.30 8.18
N ILE A 26 -6.10 3.76 7.42
CA ILE A 26 -5.53 4.39 6.23
C ILE A 26 -6.48 4.20 5.04
N ALA A 27 -7.00 2.98 4.85
CA ALA A 27 -7.91 2.66 3.74
C ALA A 27 -9.21 3.48 3.76
N ARG A 28 -9.78 3.74 4.94
CA ARG A 28 -10.98 4.58 5.09
C ARG A 28 -10.69 6.09 5.00
N ARG A 29 -9.41 6.49 4.89
CA ARG A 29 -8.95 7.89 4.95
C ARG A 29 -9.60 8.67 6.11
N CYS A 30 -9.59 8.08 7.31
CA CYS A 30 -10.23 8.71 8.48
C CYS A 30 -9.40 9.80 9.16
N GLU A 31 -8.23 10.18 8.62
CA GLU A 31 -7.48 11.30 9.21
C GLU A 31 -8.09 12.61 8.78
N LYS A 32 -8.30 13.49 9.77
CA LYS A 32 -8.74 14.87 9.54
C LYS A 32 -7.66 15.74 8.90
N LEU A 33 -6.38 15.40 9.10
CA LEU A 33 -5.23 16.15 8.60
C LEU A 33 -4.47 15.32 7.55
N ASP A 34 -4.19 15.94 6.41
CA ASP A 34 -3.39 15.30 5.35
C ASP A 34 -1.97 14.96 5.82
N ARG A 35 -1.40 15.76 6.74
CA ARG A 35 -0.09 15.47 7.35
C ARG A 35 -0.09 14.15 8.12
N ASN A 36 -1.15 13.90 8.89
CA ASN A 36 -1.31 12.64 9.64
C ASN A 36 -1.53 11.46 8.70
N PHE A 37 -2.28 11.66 7.61
CA PHE A 37 -2.44 10.65 6.58
C PHE A 37 -1.10 10.26 5.96
N MET A 38 -0.30 11.25 5.53
CA MET A 38 1.03 11.03 4.94
C MET A 38 2.01 10.37 5.91
N SER A 39 2.05 10.80 7.17
CA SER A 39 2.89 10.18 8.20
C SER A 39 2.56 8.70 8.41
N ARG A 40 1.26 8.35 8.45
CA ARG A 40 0.84 6.95 8.59
C ARG A 40 1.09 6.13 7.33
N LEU A 41 0.95 6.74 6.15
CA LEU A 41 1.30 6.09 4.88
C LEU A 41 2.80 5.73 4.86
N ASN A 42 3.65 6.69 5.23
CA ASN A 42 5.10 6.48 5.31
C ASN A 42 5.46 5.39 6.32
N LEU A 43 4.85 5.40 7.51
CA LEU A 43 5.08 4.37 8.52
C LEU A 43 4.73 2.97 7.99
N VAL A 44 3.57 2.83 7.34
CA VAL A 44 3.14 1.54 6.77
C VAL A 44 4.03 1.11 5.60
N CYS A 45 4.46 2.04 4.75
CA CYS A 45 5.44 1.74 3.70
C CYS A 45 6.75 1.22 4.30
N THR A 46 7.28 1.84 5.36
CA THR A 46 8.49 1.39 6.05
C THR A 46 8.32 0.01 6.67
N ILE A 47 7.17 -0.28 7.29
CA ILE A 47 6.86 -1.60 7.84
C ILE A 47 6.82 -2.66 6.73
N ILE A 48 6.17 -2.37 5.59
CA ILE A 48 6.10 -3.30 4.45
C ILE A 48 7.48 -3.50 3.81
N TRP A 49 8.34 -2.48 3.82
CA TRP A 49 9.71 -2.58 3.32
C TRP A 49 10.61 -3.45 4.21
N LEU A 50 10.42 -3.39 5.53
CA LEU A 50 11.18 -4.17 6.51
C LEU A 50 10.66 -5.62 6.70
N ALA A 51 9.51 -5.97 6.11
CA ALA A 51 8.80 -7.24 6.29
C ALA A 51 8.84 -8.15 5.06
#